data_AF-A0A067NGH2-F1
#
_entry.id   AF-A0A067NGH2-F1
#
_cell.length_a   1.000
_cell.length_b   1.000
_cell.length_c   1.000
_cell.angle_alpha   90.00
_cell.angle_beta   90.00
_cell.angle_gamma   90.00
#
_symmetry.space_group_name_H-M   'P 1'
#
loop_
_entity.id
_entity.type
_entity.pdbx_description
1 polymer ?
#
loop_
_entity_poly.entity_id
_entity_poly.type
_entity_poly.pdbx_seq_one_letter_code
_entity_poly.pdbx_strand_id
1 'polypeptide(L)'
;MGRGVWRADFHSPLLGTCLESLIGGNHFRAWIQNFNATSGSGGAVFLAVSQEEDSTQHHNIVPNGYNLGRDNLVNAALGTHQHPFLPYKFVTTSADLTGLLAPGAEGVNHNIAQDGVVKLLKVDRRSTFDFGF
;
A
#
# COMPACT_ATOMS: atom_id res chain seq x y z
N MET A 1 -10.49 9.69 13.22
CA MET A 1 -9.50 8.82 12.55
C MET A 1 -10.01 7.38 12.62
N GLY A 2 -10.43 6.80 11.51
CA GLY A 2 -10.68 5.36 11.44
C GLY A 2 -9.34 4.64 11.33
N ARG A 3 -9.01 3.79 12.30
CA ARG A 3 -7.83 2.90 12.25
C ARG A 3 -8.28 1.58 11.64
N GLY A 4 -7.72 1.21 10.49
CA GLY A 4 -7.98 -0.06 9.83
C GLY A 4 -6.71 -0.87 9.68
N VAL A 5 -6.82 -2.17 9.93
CA VAL A 5 -5.78 -3.17 9.63
C VAL A 5 -6.26 -3.95 8.44
N TRP A 6 -5.49 -3.94 7.36
CA TRP A 6 -5.85 -4.52 6.07
C TRP A 6 -4.77 -5.50 5.62
N ARG A 7 -5.20 -6.53 4.91
CA ARG A 7 -4.43 -7.74 4.61
C ARG A 7 -4.57 -8.06 3.13
N ALA A 8 -3.52 -8.54 2.48
CA ALA A 8 -3.58 -8.88 1.06
C ALA A 8 -4.56 -10.04 0.86
N ASP A 9 -5.56 -9.85 0.01
CA ASP A 9 -6.62 -10.83 -0.23
C ASP A 9 -6.34 -11.75 -1.44
N PHE A 10 -5.17 -11.60 -2.09
CA PHE A 10 -4.80 -12.37 -3.28
C PHE A 10 -5.90 -12.45 -4.36
N HIS A 11 -6.73 -11.40 -4.49
CA HIS A 11 -7.87 -11.37 -5.42
C HIS A 11 -8.97 -12.41 -5.11
N SER A 12 -9.05 -12.92 -3.88
CA SER A 12 -10.08 -13.85 -3.43
C SER A 12 -10.81 -13.30 -2.20
N PRO A 13 -12.03 -12.73 -2.38
CA PRO A 13 -12.80 -12.14 -1.28
C PRO A 13 -13.27 -13.17 -0.24
N LEU A 14 -13.17 -14.47 -0.53
CA LEU A 14 -13.60 -15.58 0.33
C LEU A 14 -12.44 -16.34 1.00
N LEU A 15 -11.28 -16.43 0.34
CA LEU A 15 -10.15 -17.27 0.79
C LEU A 15 -8.84 -16.50 0.97
N GLY A 16 -8.78 -15.25 0.52
CA GLY A 16 -7.57 -14.44 0.48
C GLY A 16 -6.87 -14.24 1.82
N THR A 17 -7.65 -13.86 2.83
CA THR A 17 -7.16 -13.66 4.20
C THR A 17 -6.77 -14.97 4.90
N CYS A 18 -7.37 -16.10 4.49
CA CYS A 18 -6.97 -17.44 4.94
C CYS A 18 -5.68 -17.93 4.25
N LEU A 19 -5.48 -17.61 2.98
CA LEU A 19 -4.23 -17.92 2.25
C LEU A 19 -3.06 -17.05 2.70
N GLU A 20 -3.28 -15.77 3.01
CA GLU A 20 -2.23 -14.92 3.60
C GLU A 20 -1.80 -15.43 4.97
N SER A 21 -2.74 -16.00 5.73
CA SER A 21 -2.40 -16.68 6.97
C SER A 21 -1.59 -17.96 6.74
N LEU A 22 -1.73 -18.64 5.60
CA LEU A 22 -1.03 -19.89 5.32
C LEU A 22 0.31 -19.71 4.56
N ILE A 23 0.51 -18.59 3.86
CA ILE A 23 1.63 -18.36 2.93
C ILE A 23 2.45 -17.09 3.26
N GLY A 24 1.88 -16.17 4.05
CA GLY A 24 2.45 -14.83 4.25
C GLY A 24 2.05 -13.88 3.11
N GLY A 25 2.16 -12.57 3.34
CA GLY A 25 1.72 -11.55 2.37
C GLY A 25 1.92 -10.11 2.84
N ASN A 26 1.39 -9.17 2.06
CA ASN A 26 1.45 -7.75 2.38
C ASN A 26 0.39 -7.39 3.42
N HIS A 27 0.83 -7.16 4.64
CA HIS A 27 0.03 -6.57 5.71
C HIS A 27 0.22 -5.05 5.74
N PHE A 28 -0.86 -4.29 5.89
CA PHE A 28 -0.77 -2.84 5.99
C PHE A 28 -1.74 -2.19 6.97
N ARG A 29 -1.26 -1.11 7.58
CA ARG A 29 -2.07 -0.17 8.37
C ARG A 29 -2.27 1.10 7.55
N ALA A 30 -3.49 1.62 7.58
CA ALA A 30 -3.85 2.82 6.85
C ALA A 30 -4.30 3.94 7.79
N TRP A 31 -3.84 5.16 7.51
CA TRP A 31 -4.33 6.39 8.12
C TRP A 31 -4.82 7.33 7.02
N ILE A 32 -6.10 7.65 7.06
CA ILE A 32 -6.73 8.50 6.05
C ILE A 32 -6.74 9.94 6.56
N GLN A 33 -6.17 10.85 5.79
CA GLN A 33 -6.24 12.28 6.04
C GLN A 33 -7.59 12.79 5.56
N ASN A 34 -8.35 13.43 6.46
CA ASN A 34 -9.60 14.08 6.08
C ASN A 34 -9.34 15.14 5.01
N PHE A 35 -10.21 15.19 4.00
CA PHE A 35 -10.21 16.26 3.02
C PHE A 35 -10.81 17.53 3.64
N ASN A 36 -10.09 18.65 3.55
CA ASN A 36 -10.57 19.97 3.89
C ASN A 36 -11.03 20.67 2.62
N ALA A 37 -12.36 20.82 2.47
CA ALA A 37 -12.97 21.45 1.30
C ALA A 37 -12.66 22.95 1.19
N THR A 38 -12.39 23.64 2.30
CA THR A 38 -12.10 25.08 2.31
C THR A 38 -10.68 25.38 1.80
N SER A 39 -9.70 24.58 2.20
CA SER A 39 -8.31 24.73 1.75
C SER A 39 -7.98 23.92 0.50
N GLY A 40 -8.89 23.06 0.04
CA GLY A 40 -8.66 22.15 -1.08
C GLY A 40 -7.55 21.12 -0.81
N SER A 41 -7.27 20.82 0.46
CA SER A 41 -6.13 19.97 0.87
C SER A 41 -6.55 18.78 1.72
N GLY A 42 -5.73 17.72 1.71
CA GLY A 42 -6.02 16.46 2.39
C GLY A 42 -6.54 15.37 1.44
N GLY A 43 -7.22 14.36 1.98
CA GLY A 43 -7.70 13.21 1.20
C GLY A 43 -6.62 12.18 0.89
N ALA A 44 -5.40 12.35 1.41
CA ALA A 44 -4.32 11.37 1.26
C ALA A 44 -4.54 10.15 2.18
N VAL A 45 -4.00 9.01 1.76
CA VAL A 45 -3.93 7.79 2.58
C VAL A 45 -2.46 7.48 2.84
N PHE A 46 -2.10 7.40 4.12
CA PHE A 46 -0.78 6.98 4.56
C PHE A 46 -0.81 5.49 4.87
N LEU A 47 0.13 4.74 4.30
CA LEU A 47 0.23 3.30 4.47
C LEU A 47 1.56 2.95 5.14
N ALA A 48 1.49 2.14 6.20
CA ALA A 48 2.63 1.40 6.71
C ALA A 48 2.44 -0.06 6.26
N VAL A 49 3.39 -0.58 5.49
CA VAL A 49 3.29 -1.87 4.80
C VAL A 49 4.44 -2.76 5.24
N SER A 50 4.15 -4.03 5.49
CA SER A 50 5.15 -5.05 5.78
C SER A 50 4.78 -6.36 5.09
N GLN A 51 5.79 -7.08 4.63
CA GLN A 51 5.67 -8.47 4.23
C GLN A 51 5.74 -9.34 5.49
N GLU A 52 4.66 -10.06 5.81
CA GLU A 52 4.61 -11.04 6.91
C GLU A 52 4.98 -12.44 6.40
N GLU A 53 5.63 -13.22 7.27
CA GLU A 53 5.83 -14.67 7.17
C GLU A 53 4.48 -15.41 7.30
N ASP A 54 4.45 -16.68 6.94
CA ASP A 54 3.25 -17.50 7.11
C ASP A 54 2.91 -17.77 8.59
N SER A 55 1.73 -18.33 8.85
CA SER A 55 1.26 -18.68 10.21
C SER A 55 2.13 -19.69 10.94
N THR A 56 2.91 -20.52 10.23
CA THR A 56 3.81 -21.48 10.87
C THR A 56 5.00 -20.77 11.54
N GLN A 57 5.32 -19.56 11.09
CA GLN A 57 6.28 -18.65 11.72
C GLN A 57 5.60 -17.52 12.51
N HIS A 58 4.33 -17.70 12.88
CA HIS A 58 3.54 -16.77 13.71
C HIS A 58 3.32 -15.38 13.10
N HIS A 59 3.29 -15.23 11.76
CA HIS A 59 3.14 -13.93 11.10
C HIS A 59 4.22 -12.90 11.48
N ASN A 60 5.42 -13.37 11.79
CA ASN A 60 6.53 -12.45 12.01
C ASN A 60 6.86 -11.69 10.71
N ILE A 61 7.49 -10.53 10.80
CA ILE A 61 7.88 -9.78 9.60
C ILE A 61 9.18 -10.41 9.06
N VAL A 62 9.19 -10.73 7.76
CA VAL A 62 10.39 -11.32 7.11
C VAL A 62 11.59 -10.35 7.24
N PRO A 63 12.84 -10.85 7.17
CA PRO A 63 13.99 -9.97 6.99
C PRO A 63 13.77 -9.02 5.81
N ASN A 64 14.06 -7.71 5.98
CA ASN A 64 13.79 -6.66 5.00
C ASN A 64 12.28 -6.46 4.67
N GLY A 65 11.37 -6.97 5.51
CA GLY A 65 9.94 -7.05 5.21
C GLY A 65 9.23 -5.71 5.03
N TYR A 66 9.72 -4.63 5.62
CA TYR A 66 9.16 -3.28 5.37
C TYR A 66 9.48 -2.79 3.96
N ASN A 67 10.71 -2.95 3.50
CA ASN A 67 11.09 -2.55 2.14
C ASN A 67 10.41 -3.47 1.11
N LEU A 68 10.44 -4.78 1.32
CA LEU A 68 9.76 -5.75 0.45
C LEU A 68 8.26 -5.49 0.37
N GLY A 69 7.60 -5.27 1.52
CA GLY A 69 6.17 -5.04 1.55
C GLY A 69 5.77 -3.77 0.79
N ARG A 70 6.51 -2.68 1.03
CA ARG A 70 6.37 -1.40 0.31
C ARG A 70 6.54 -1.60 -1.20
N ASP A 71 7.64 -2.23 -1.61
CA ASP A 71 7.98 -2.34 -3.03
C ASP A 71 7.02 -3.27 -3.77
N ASN A 72 6.59 -4.37 -3.15
CA ASN A 72 5.57 -5.26 -3.69
C ASN A 72 4.22 -4.56 -3.88
N LEU A 73 3.79 -3.75 -2.90
CA LEU A 73 2.54 -3.00 -2.99
C LEU A 73 2.61 -1.96 -4.13
N VAL A 74 3.72 -1.23 -4.20
CA VAL A 74 3.95 -0.21 -5.23
C VAL A 74 3.96 -0.86 -6.61
N ASN A 75 4.71 -1.95 -6.79
CA ASN A 75 4.80 -2.66 -8.06
C ASN A 75 3.44 -3.21 -8.52
N ALA A 76 2.60 -3.71 -7.61
CA ALA A 76 1.27 -4.17 -7.94
C ALA A 76 0.31 -3.03 -8.35
N ALA A 77 0.49 -1.83 -7.77
CA ALA A 77 -0.38 -0.69 -8.00
C ALA A 77 0.02 0.16 -9.22
N LEU A 78 1.28 0.13 -9.62
CA LEU A 78 1.83 0.95 -10.71
C LEU A 78 1.19 0.64 -12.06
N GLY A 79 1.15 1.65 -12.93
CA GLY A 79 0.66 1.51 -14.31
C GLY A 79 -0.84 1.81 -14.45
N THR A 80 -1.47 1.18 -15.45
CA THR A 80 -2.88 1.38 -15.77
C THR A 80 -3.69 0.13 -15.44
N HIS A 81 -4.71 0.30 -14.59
CA HIS A 81 -5.62 -0.77 -14.17
C HIS A 81 -7.05 -0.43 -14.56
N GLN A 82 -7.64 -1.23 -15.44
CA GLN A 82 -9.02 -1.05 -15.93
C GLN A 82 -10.02 -1.58 -14.89
N HIS A 83 -11.06 -0.82 -14.57
CA HIS A 83 -12.14 -1.36 -13.75
C HIS A 83 -12.91 -2.42 -14.56
N PRO A 84 -13.16 -3.63 -14.01
CA PRO A 84 -13.67 -4.76 -14.79
C PRO A 84 -15.06 -4.53 -15.40
N PHE A 85 -15.87 -3.67 -14.77
CA PHE A 85 -17.28 -3.48 -15.17
C PHE A 85 -17.69 -2.02 -15.38
N LEU A 86 -16.81 -1.06 -15.13
CA LEU A 86 -17.16 0.36 -15.15
C LEU A 86 -16.25 1.10 -16.13
N PRO A 87 -16.74 2.17 -16.79
CA PRO A 87 -16.02 2.86 -17.84
C PRO A 87 -14.98 3.84 -17.28
N TYR A 88 -14.13 3.35 -16.38
CA TYR A 88 -12.99 4.10 -15.89
C TYR A 88 -11.80 3.18 -15.64
N LYS A 89 -10.62 3.79 -15.68
CA LYS A 89 -9.33 3.18 -15.37
C LYS A 89 -8.61 4.02 -14.32
N PHE A 90 -7.72 3.38 -13.58
CA PHE A 90 -6.78 4.06 -12.71
C PHE A 90 -5.42 4.10 -13.37
N VAL A 91 -4.77 5.26 -13.32
CA VAL A 91 -3.37 5.44 -13.74
C VAL A 91 -2.57 5.84 -12.51
N THR A 92 -1.60 5.02 -12.14
CA THR A 92 -0.80 5.23 -10.94
C THR A 92 0.66 5.49 -11.32
N THR A 93 1.24 6.54 -10.74
CA THR A 93 2.68 6.81 -10.80
C THR A 93 3.28 6.82 -9.41
N SER A 94 4.58 6.56 -9.31
CA SER A 94 5.34 6.61 -8.06
C SER A 94 6.46 7.64 -8.10
N ALA A 95 6.74 8.24 -6.96
CA ALA A 95 7.96 9.01 -6.71
C ALA A 95 8.61 8.56 -5.39
N ASP A 96 9.93 8.61 -5.36
CA ASP A 96 10.71 8.30 -4.16
C ASP A 96 10.92 9.58 -3.37
N LEU A 97 10.50 9.56 -2.12
CA LEU A 97 10.71 10.63 -1.15
C LEU A 97 11.71 10.14 -0.10
N THR A 98 12.80 10.89 0.08
CA THR A 98 13.81 10.64 1.11
C THR A 98 13.77 11.74 2.17
N GLY A 99 14.38 11.49 3.33
CA GLY A 99 14.44 12.46 4.43
C GLY A 99 13.16 12.56 5.27
N LEU A 100 12.09 11.85 4.90
CA LEU A 100 10.87 11.73 5.70
C LEU A 100 10.98 10.65 6.79
N LEU A 101 11.89 9.70 6.61
CA LEU A 101 12.18 8.62 7.54
C LEU A 101 13.70 8.41 7.55
N ALA A 102 14.30 8.31 8.73
CA ALA A 102 15.72 7.98 8.85
C ALA A 102 15.93 6.50 8.49
N PRO A 103 16.94 6.13 7.68
CA PRO A 103 17.27 4.73 7.43
C PRO A 103 17.72 4.03 8.71
N GLY A 104 17.44 2.73 8.81
CA GLY A 104 17.76 1.91 9.98
C GLY A 104 16.52 1.38 10.69
N ALA A 105 16.73 0.90 11.92
CA ALA A 105 15.73 0.18 12.71
C ALA A 105 15.24 0.95 13.95
N GLU A 106 15.80 2.12 14.23
CA GLU A 106 15.43 2.93 15.39
C GLU A 106 13.95 3.35 15.30
N GLY A 107 13.15 2.99 16.30
CA GLY A 107 11.70 3.24 16.30
C GLY A 107 10.90 2.41 15.29
N VAL A 108 11.54 1.47 14.58
CA VAL A 108 10.88 0.56 13.63
C VAL A 108 10.52 -0.72 14.36
N ASN A 109 9.27 -1.17 14.19
CA ASN A 109 8.74 -2.34 14.89
C ASN A 109 9.55 -3.62 14.54
N HIS A 110 9.76 -4.49 15.53
CA HIS A 110 10.65 -5.67 15.49
C HIS A 110 12.15 -5.37 15.24
N ASN A 111 12.61 -4.11 15.31
CA ASN A 111 14.01 -3.75 15.07
C ASN A 111 14.52 -4.20 13.68
N ILE A 112 13.62 -4.27 12.69
CA ILE A 112 13.96 -4.60 11.30
C ILE A 112 14.29 -3.29 10.58
N ALA A 113 15.49 -3.21 10.02
CA ALA A 113 15.93 -2.01 9.31
C ALA A 113 15.14 -1.79 8.01
N GLN A 114 14.89 -0.52 7.70
CA GLN A 114 14.37 -0.06 6.41
C GLN A 114 15.32 1.00 5.80
N ASP A 115 15.16 1.30 4.52
CA ASP A 115 16.12 2.07 3.72
C ASP A 115 15.92 3.61 3.74
N GLY A 116 14.94 4.10 4.49
CA GLY A 116 14.56 5.51 4.60
C GLY A 116 13.69 6.05 3.47
N VAL A 117 13.33 5.21 2.49
CA VAL A 117 12.58 5.62 1.30
C VAL A 117 11.08 5.49 1.53
N VAL A 118 10.37 6.60 1.35
CA VAL A 118 8.91 6.66 1.31
C VAL A 118 8.46 6.71 -0.16
N LYS A 119 7.56 5.82 -0.57
CA LYS A 119 7.00 5.80 -1.92
C LYS A 119 5.71 6.63 -1.95
N LEU A 120 5.68 7.71 -2.72
CA LEU A 120 4.47 8.49 -2.99
C LEU A 120 3.77 7.93 -4.22
N LEU A 121 2.55 7.41 -4.04
CA LEU A 121 1.69 7.02 -5.15
C LEU A 121 0.71 8.14 -5.49
N LYS A 122 0.71 8.58 -6.75
CA LYS A 122 -0.34 9.42 -7.32
C LYS A 122 -1.27 8.55 -8.15
N VAL A 123 -2.55 8.54 -7.83
CA VAL A 123 -3.57 7.74 -8.51
C VAL A 123 -4.59 8.66 -9.18
N ASP A 124 -4.62 8.62 -10.51
CA ASP A 124 -5.59 9.36 -11.32
C ASP A 124 -6.68 8.41 -11.83
N ARG A 125 -7.94 8.64 -11.42
CA ARG A 125 -9.10 7.97 -12.04
C ARG A 125 -9.46 8.69 -13.33
N ARG A 126 -9.44 7.97 -14.46
CA ARG A 126 -9.76 8.50 -15.79
C ARG A 126 -10.96 7.78 -16.37
N SER A 127 -11.84 8.53 -17.04
CA SER A 127 -12.87 7.94 -17.91
C SER A 127 -12.21 7.09 -18.99
N THR A 128 -12.82 5.97 -19.37
CA THR A 128 -12.42 5.24 -20.58
C THR A 128 -13.03 5.83 -21.84
N PHE A 129 -14.04 6.70 -21.70
CA PHE A 129 -14.51 7.52 -22.80
C PHE A 129 -13.56 8.69 -23.00
N ASP A 130 -12.97 8.75 -24.18
CA ASP A 130 -12.27 9.94 -24.67
C ASP A 130 -13.30 10.79 -25.43
N PHE A 131 -13.79 11.85 -24.79
CA PHE A 131 -14.59 12.84 -25.47
C PHE A 131 -13.62 13.77 -26.18
N GLY A 132 -13.11 13.32 -27.34
CA GLY A 132 -12.22 14.12 -28.17
C GLY A 132 -12.90 15.45 -28.52
N PHE A 133 -12.46 16.52 -27.88
CA PHE A 133 -12.75 17.91 -28.23
C PHE A 133 -11.41 18.61 -28.46
#